data_AF-A0A941EUG5-F1
#
_entry.id   AF-A0A941EUG5-F1
#
_cell.length_a   1.000
_cell.length_b   1.000
_cell.length_c   1.000
_cell.angle_alpha   90.00
_cell.angle_beta   90.00
_cell.angle_gamma   90.00
#
_symmetry.space_group_name_H-M   'P 1'
#
loop_
_entity.id
_entity.type
_entity.pdbx_description
1 polymer ?
#
loop_
_entity_poly.entity_id
_entity_poly.type
_entity_poly.pdbx_seq_one_letter_code
_entity_poly.pdbx_strand_id
1 'polypeptide(L)'
;MIALGLLVTRELPHLWPLSAEDGVDRWFAARRDRLADDVSGFFSTAANTVGAGVLTLAAILWARRRCGRWTESAFIAFCVLVELSVFLITTCFVHRPRPAVSELDVSPPTSSFPSGHTAAAVALYGAVALLVYTATRRRAAWLLLLVPVAVGGSRLYRGMHHPSDVAAGALLGGMSLFCAHRAVPLTERSRSAPQDAAVLIVNGSKADDDTARHLLATFSRCCADAGLPAPRMEVTHQAGEGAAAARTAVGQGAGLIAACGGDGTVGEIAAVLAGTDVPLGIVPLGTGNLLAMNLGVPRNPDEAIGVLTHGVDRRIDVGRFDGHVFLGMAGLGLDAAMVRDAPDGLKKRAGWAAYVVAAVRNLSTRLTGLVVEVDGRTARFRGAGMLLVGNIGRLQAGFEPLPEAEVDDGLLDVAVVAPSGPFGWLRAASALHRPGRRPSGGPVHRDRGRRISIRTRRPAPREADGEVLPDSARTEVEVWPRALTVRLPAEQVPAAAEVAS
;
A
#
# COMPACT_ATOMS: atom_id res chain seq x y z
N MET A 1 -37.88 -9.89 -2.03
CA MET A 1 -37.86 -11.35 -1.85
C MET A 1 -39.22 -11.93 -1.51
N ILE A 2 -39.96 -11.40 -0.53
CA ILE A 2 -41.32 -11.89 -0.21
C ILE A 2 -42.26 -11.91 -1.43
N ALA A 3 -42.37 -10.80 -2.17
CA ALA A 3 -43.22 -10.75 -3.37
C ALA A 3 -42.83 -11.80 -4.42
N LEU A 4 -41.52 -11.99 -4.65
CA LEU A 4 -41.00 -13.03 -5.55
C LEU A 4 -41.39 -14.43 -5.06
N GLY A 5 -41.25 -14.70 -3.76
CA GLY A 5 -41.63 -15.99 -3.18
C GLY A 5 -43.13 -16.26 -3.27
N LEU A 6 -43.99 -15.26 -3.02
CA LEU A 6 -45.44 -15.40 -3.20
C LEU A 6 -45.81 -15.66 -4.67
N LEU A 7 -45.13 -14.98 -5.60
CA LEU A 7 -45.33 -15.17 -7.03
C LEU A 7 -44.94 -16.60 -7.48
N VAL A 8 -43.77 -17.09 -7.04
CA VAL A 8 -43.29 -18.45 -7.33
C VAL A 8 -44.17 -19.53 -6.70
N THR A 9 -44.73 -19.28 -5.51
CA THR A 9 -45.52 -20.28 -4.77
C THR A 9 -47.00 -20.31 -5.12
N ARG A 10 -47.60 -19.17 -5.49
CA ARG A 10 -49.06 -19.07 -5.68
C ARG A 10 -49.48 -18.93 -7.12
N GLU A 11 -48.82 -18.04 -7.87
CA GLU A 11 -49.34 -17.58 -9.16
C GLU A 11 -48.66 -18.28 -10.36
N LEU A 12 -47.35 -18.53 -10.27
CA LEU A 12 -46.55 -19.05 -11.37
C LEU A 12 -46.22 -20.57 -11.36
N PRO A 13 -46.58 -21.43 -10.37
CA PRO A 13 -46.15 -22.85 -10.37
C PRO A 13 -46.47 -23.62 -11.66
N HIS A 14 -47.55 -23.26 -12.36
CA HIS A 14 -48.02 -23.94 -13.56
C HIS A 14 -47.35 -23.46 -14.85
N LEU A 15 -46.55 -22.40 -14.79
CA LEU A 15 -45.90 -21.79 -15.95
C LEU A 15 -44.45 -22.24 -16.07
N TRP A 16 -43.97 -22.39 -17.31
CA TRP A 16 -42.56 -22.65 -17.57
C TRP A 16 -41.70 -21.44 -17.12
N PRO A 17 -40.56 -21.64 -16.43
CA PRO A 17 -39.88 -22.92 -16.18
C PRO A 17 -40.28 -23.64 -14.87
N LEU A 18 -41.12 -23.04 -14.01
CA LEU A 18 -41.47 -23.60 -12.70
C LEU A 18 -42.22 -24.93 -12.81
N SER A 19 -43.04 -25.10 -13.85
CA SER A 19 -43.78 -26.35 -14.10
C SER A 19 -42.89 -27.55 -14.43
N ALA A 20 -41.59 -27.35 -14.69
CA ALA A 20 -40.63 -28.41 -15.01
C ALA A 20 -39.64 -28.72 -13.88
N GLU A 21 -39.71 -28.01 -12.76
CA GLU A 21 -38.79 -28.16 -11.62
C GLU A 21 -38.85 -29.57 -11.02
N ASP A 22 -40.04 -30.13 -10.86
CA ASP A 22 -40.23 -31.52 -10.38
C ASP A 22 -39.55 -32.56 -11.29
N GLY A 23 -39.36 -32.24 -12.58
CA GLY A 23 -38.62 -33.07 -13.52
C GLY A 23 -37.11 -33.04 -13.24
N VAL A 24 -36.58 -31.86 -12.90
CA VAL A 24 -35.17 -31.67 -12.53
C VAL A 24 -34.88 -32.35 -11.18
N ASP A 25 -35.77 -32.21 -10.20
CA ASP A 25 -35.59 -32.81 -8.88
C ASP A 25 -35.58 -34.35 -8.96
N ARG A 26 -36.51 -34.94 -9.72
CA ARG A 26 -36.52 -36.38 -10.00
C ARG A 26 -35.29 -36.84 -10.78
N TRP A 27 -34.82 -36.04 -11.73
CA TRP A 27 -33.62 -36.33 -12.51
C TRP A 27 -32.36 -36.45 -11.63
N PHE A 28 -32.23 -35.57 -10.64
CA PHE A 28 -31.16 -35.60 -9.64
C PHE A 28 -31.31 -36.81 -8.72
N ALA A 29 -32.51 -37.04 -8.17
CA ALA A 29 -32.78 -38.15 -7.27
C ALA A 29 -32.48 -39.53 -7.92
N ALA A 30 -32.75 -39.67 -9.22
CA ALA A 30 -32.50 -40.90 -9.98
C ALA A 30 -31.02 -41.16 -10.29
N ARG A 31 -30.12 -40.17 -10.13
CA ARG A 31 -28.68 -40.26 -10.46
C ARG A 31 -27.78 -40.23 -9.24
N ARG A 32 -28.33 -40.58 -8.07
CA ARG A 32 -27.55 -40.58 -6.84
C ARG A 32 -26.58 -41.74 -6.78
N ASP A 33 -25.36 -41.46 -6.35
CA ASP A 33 -24.34 -42.46 -6.08
C ASP A 33 -23.51 -42.07 -4.84
N ARG A 34 -22.76 -43.03 -4.32
CA ARG A 34 -22.02 -42.86 -3.06
C ARG A 34 -21.00 -41.73 -3.10
N LEU A 35 -20.33 -41.53 -4.24
CA LEU A 35 -19.30 -40.50 -4.37
C LEU A 35 -19.93 -39.11 -4.47
N ALA A 36 -21.01 -38.97 -5.25
CA ALA A 36 -21.77 -37.73 -5.35
C ALA A 36 -22.50 -37.40 -4.03
N ASP A 37 -22.93 -38.39 -3.25
CA ASP A 37 -23.50 -38.23 -1.92
C ASP A 37 -22.48 -37.62 -0.93
N ASP A 38 -21.24 -38.13 -0.91
CA ASP A 38 -20.17 -37.63 -0.05
C ASP A 38 -19.75 -36.21 -0.44
N VAL A 39 -19.54 -35.95 -1.74
CA VAL A 39 -19.17 -34.62 -2.25
C VAL A 39 -20.27 -33.59 -1.98
N SER A 40 -21.53 -33.93 -2.25
CA SER A 40 -22.65 -33.04 -1.96
C SER A 40 -22.82 -32.79 -0.46
N GLY A 41 -22.54 -33.80 0.38
CA GLY A 41 -22.54 -33.69 1.83
C GLY A 41 -21.51 -32.71 2.37
N PHE A 42 -20.29 -32.71 1.82
CA PHE A 42 -19.24 -31.74 2.16
C PHE A 42 -19.70 -30.30 1.91
N PHE A 43 -20.19 -30.00 0.70
CA PHE A 43 -20.63 -28.64 0.36
C PHE A 43 -21.91 -28.23 1.12
N SER A 44 -22.83 -29.17 1.36
CA SER A 44 -24.03 -28.92 2.18
C SER A 44 -23.65 -28.55 3.62
N THR A 45 -22.69 -29.28 4.21
CA THR A 45 -22.21 -29.06 5.59
C THR A 45 -21.43 -27.75 5.71
N ALA A 46 -20.55 -27.46 4.75
CA ALA A 46 -19.77 -26.21 4.75
C ALA A 46 -20.66 -24.95 4.68
N ALA A 47 -21.82 -25.06 4.02
CA ALA A 47 -22.77 -23.96 3.85
C ALA A 47 -23.91 -23.95 4.89
N ASN A 48 -23.90 -24.85 5.88
CA ASN A 48 -24.88 -24.82 6.96
C ASN A 48 -24.63 -23.62 7.89
N THR A 49 -25.58 -23.28 8.76
CA THR A 49 -25.51 -22.06 9.59
C THR A 49 -24.22 -21.98 10.45
N VAL A 50 -23.79 -23.11 11.02
CA VAL A 50 -22.58 -23.16 11.86
C VAL A 50 -21.31 -23.02 11.00
N GLY A 51 -21.23 -23.77 9.90
CA GLY A 51 -20.13 -23.73 8.94
C GLY A 51 -19.96 -22.37 8.31
N ALA A 52 -21.06 -21.76 7.83
CA ALA A 52 -21.08 -20.41 7.30
C ALA A 52 -20.64 -19.37 8.35
N GLY A 53 -21.07 -19.50 9.61
CA GLY A 53 -20.65 -18.64 10.71
C GLY A 53 -19.14 -18.72 10.99
N VAL A 54 -18.59 -19.94 11.08
CA VAL A 54 -17.15 -20.17 11.29
C VAL A 54 -16.33 -19.63 10.12
N LEU A 55 -16.75 -19.90 8.89
CA LEU A 55 -16.07 -19.41 7.69
C LEU A 55 -16.15 -17.89 7.57
N THR A 56 -17.27 -17.27 7.97
CA THR A 56 -17.43 -15.81 8.01
C THR A 56 -16.47 -15.20 9.02
N LEU A 57 -16.37 -15.75 10.23
CA LEU A 57 -15.42 -15.27 11.24
C LEU A 57 -13.97 -15.42 10.75
N ALA A 58 -13.64 -16.56 10.15
CA ALA A 58 -12.32 -16.79 9.57
C ALA A 58 -12.01 -15.78 8.45
N ALA A 59 -12.98 -15.48 7.57
CA ALA A 59 -12.85 -14.50 6.50
C ALA A 59 -12.67 -13.08 7.04
N ILE A 60 -13.41 -12.70 8.09
CA ILE A 60 -13.27 -11.42 8.79
C ILE A 60 -11.85 -11.28 9.38
N LEU A 61 -11.38 -12.30 10.12
CA LEU A 61 -10.04 -12.29 10.72
C LEU A 61 -8.93 -12.27 9.67
N TRP A 62 -9.12 -13.00 8.57
CA TRP A 62 -8.23 -12.98 7.43
C TRP A 62 -8.18 -11.58 6.80
N ALA A 63 -9.33 -10.96 6.52
CA ALA A 63 -9.42 -9.62 5.96
C ALA A 63 -8.75 -8.59 6.88
N ARG A 64 -8.99 -8.67 8.20
CA ARG A 64 -8.36 -7.80 9.21
C ARG A 64 -6.84 -7.91 9.21
N ARG A 65 -6.30 -9.13 9.15
CA ARG A 65 -4.85 -9.39 9.13
C ARG A 65 -4.21 -8.98 7.81
N ARG A 66 -4.90 -9.20 6.69
CA ARG A 66 -4.35 -8.98 5.36
C ARG A 66 -4.42 -7.53 4.91
N CYS A 67 -5.50 -6.82 5.25
CA CYS A 67 -5.77 -5.45 4.81
C CYS A 67 -5.44 -4.41 5.89
N GLY A 68 -5.29 -4.81 7.16
CA GLY A 68 -4.94 -3.90 8.25
C GLY A 68 -6.07 -2.97 8.72
N ARG A 69 -7.20 -2.90 7.98
CA ARG A 69 -8.37 -2.06 8.24
C ARG A 69 -9.58 -2.90 8.66
N TRP A 70 -10.57 -2.23 9.28
CA TRP A 70 -11.84 -2.84 9.68
C TRP A 70 -12.90 -2.79 8.57
N THR A 71 -12.70 -2.00 7.52
CA THR A 71 -13.69 -1.78 6.46
C THR A 71 -13.98 -3.06 5.66
N GLU A 72 -12.95 -3.83 5.31
CA GLU A 72 -13.11 -5.09 4.57
C GLU A 72 -13.75 -6.17 5.44
N SER A 73 -13.47 -6.13 6.75
CA SER A 73 -14.15 -6.98 7.73
C SER A 73 -15.63 -6.61 7.87
N ALA A 74 -15.92 -5.31 7.93
CA ALA A 74 -17.28 -4.77 7.99
C ALA A 74 -18.06 -5.08 6.70
N PHE A 75 -17.41 -5.06 5.53
CA PHE A 75 -18.03 -5.45 4.26
C PHE A 75 -18.50 -6.91 4.27
N ILE A 76 -17.62 -7.84 4.67
CA ILE A 76 -17.99 -9.27 4.79
C ILE A 76 -19.14 -9.44 5.80
N ALA A 77 -19.01 -8.82 6.97
CA ALA A 77 -20.03 -8.90 8.01
C ALA A 77 -21.38 -8.34 7.53
N PHE A 78 -21.37 -7.20 6.83
CA PHE A 78 -22.58 -6.56 6.31
C PHE A 78 -23.26 -7.42 5.23
N CYS A 79 -22.50 -8.02 4.31
CA CYS A 79 -23.03 -8.96 3.32
C CYS A 79 -23.84 -10.09 3.97
N VAL A 80 -23.24 -10.74 4.97
CA VAL A 80 -23.85 -11.89 5.66
C VAL A 80 -25.02 -11.45 6.54
N LEU A 81 -24.93 -10.29 7.21
CA LEU A 81 -26.02 -9.76 8.04
C LEU A 81 -27.27 -9.39 7.21
N VAL A 82 -27.08 -8.73 6.07
CA VAL A 82 -28.18 -8.37 5.16
C VAL A 82 -28.82 -9.64 4.60
N GLU A 83 -28.01 -10.58 4.15
CA GLU A 83 -28.49 -11.88 3.66
C GLU A 83 -29.32 -12.60 4.71
N LEU A 84 -28.77 -12.84 5.90
CA LEU A 84 -29.43 -13.55 6.99
C LEU A 84 -30.74 -12.88 7.40
N SER A 85 -30.74 -11.54 7.50
CA SER A 85 -31.92 -10.77 7.89
C SER A 85 -33.06 -10.94 6.86
N VAL A 86 -32.75 -10.76 5.57
CA VAL A 86 -33.75 -10.88 4.51
C VAL A 86 -34.21 -12.33 4.35
N PHE A 87 -33.32 -13.30 4.51
CA PHE A 87 -33.65 -14.73 4.51
C PHE A 87 -34.66 -15.06 5.62
N LEU A 88 -34.34 -14.75 6.88
CA LEU A 88 -35.20 -15.04 8.03
C LEU A 88 -36.58 -14.38 7.87
N ILE A 89 -36.60 -13.10 7.52
CA ILE A 89 -37.86 -12.38 7.28
C ILE A 89 -38.67 -13.07 6.18
N THR A 90 -38.04 -13.42 5.04
CA THR A 90 -38.75 -14.05 3.92
C THR A 90 -39.36 -15.39 4.31
N THR A 91 -38.63 -16.21 5.09
CA THR A 91 -39.11 -17.53 5.52
C THR A 91 -40.31 -17.48 6.47
N CYS A 92 -40.55 -16.36 7.15
CA CYS A 92 -41.75 -16.17 7.97
C CYS A 92 -43.02 -15.97 7.14
N PHE A 93 -42.91 -15.48 5.90
CA PHE A 93 -44.07 -15.14 5.07
C PHE A 93 -44.30 -16.11 3.92
N VAL A 94 -43.22 -16.68 3.36
CA VAL A 94 -43.30 -17.57 2.19
C VAL A 94 -43.13 -19.00 2.65
N HIS A 95 -44.21 -19.79 2.56
CA HIS A 95 -44.23 -21.20 2.92
C HIS A 95 -44.24 -22.03 1.64
N ARG A 96 -43.09 -22.59 1.26
CA ARG A 96 -42.96 -23.49 0.11
C ARG A 96 -42.57 -24.89 0.59
N PRO A 97 -43.29 -25.95 0.19
CA PRO A 97 -42.90 -27.32 0.50
C PRO A 97 -41.60 -27.69 -0.24
N ARG A 98 -40.83 -28.59 0.35
CA ARG A 98 -39.63 -29.18 -0.26
C ARG A 98 -40.03 -30.04 -1.49
N PRO A 99 -39.08 -30.31 -2.40
CA PRO A 99 -39.30 -31.26 -3.50
C PRO A 99 -39.84 -32.62 -3.03
N ALA A 100 -40.74 -33.23 -3.80
CA ALA A 100 -41.35 -34.52 -3.48
C ALA A 100 -40.43 -35.72 -3.84
N VAL A 101 -39.18 -35.67 -3.38
CA VAL A 101 -38.17 -36.73 -3.55
C VAL A 101 -37.56 -37.08 -2.19
N SER A 102 -36.89 -38.23 -2.06
CA SER A 102 -36.21 -38.58 -0.81
C SER A 102 -35.13 -37.56 -0.47
N GLU A 103 -35.15 -37.02 0.74
CA GLU A 103 -34.17 -36.04 1.22
C GLU A 103 -32.95 -36.78 1.79
N LEU A 104 -31.74 -36.28 1.50
CA LEU A 104 -30.50 -36.83 2.06
C LEU A 104 -30.03 -36.11 3.34
N ASP A 105 -30.65 -34.98 3.68
CA ASP A 105 -30.38 -34.19 4.89
C ASP A 105 -31.61 -34.15 5.79
N VAL A 106 -31.42 -33.88 7.08
CA VAL A 106 -32.54 -33.59 7.99
C VAL A 106 -33.12 -32.22 7.63
N SER A 107 -34.40 -32.18 7.27
CA SER A 107 -35.11 -30.93 6.97
C SER A 107 -35.28 -30.07 8.23
N PRO A 108 -34.73 -28.85 8.27
CA PRO A 108 -35.07 -27.89 9.31
C PRO A 108 -36.54 -27.46 9.19
N PRO A 109 -37.17 -26.95 10.27
CA PRO A 109 -38.58 -26.54 10.28
C PRO A 109 -38.85 -25.22 9.50
N THR A 110 -38.03 -24.93 8.49
CA THR A 110 -38.08 -23.69 7.70
C THR A 110 -38.48 -23.97 6.25
N SER A 111 -39.06 -22.96 5.61
CA SER A 111 -39.50 -22.99 4.21
C SER A 111 -38.40 -23.42 3.24
N SER A 112 -38.78 -24.03 2.11
CA SER A 112 -37.85 -24.30 1.01
C SER A 112 -37.38 -23.01 0.30
N PHE A 113 -38.18 -21.93 0.35
CA PHE A 113 -37.88 -20.68 -0.36
C PHE A 113 -37.43 -19.56 0.58
N PRO A 114 -36.38 -18.78 0.22
CA PRO A 114 -35.34 -19.09 -0.76
C PRO A 114 -34.29 -20.05 -0.16
N SER A 115 -33.35 -20.55 -0.97
CA SER A 115 -32.27 -21.40 -0.46
C SER A 115 -31.25 -20.60 0.38
N GLY A 116 -31.36 -20.70 1.71
CA GLY A 116 -30.43 -20.03 2.65
C GLY A 116 -28.97 -20.47 2.52
N HIS A 117 -28.71 -21.75 2.24
CA HIS A 117 -27.34 -22.25 2.02
C HIS A 117 -26.71 -21.60 0.78
N THR A 118 -27.48 -21.48 -0.31
CA THR A 118 -27.03 -20.84 -1.54
C THR A 118 -26.83 -19.34 -1.32
N ALA A 119 -27.77 -18.68 -0.63
CA ALA A 119 -27.69 -17.25 -0.34
C ALA A 119 -26.45 -16.90 0.52
N ALA A 120 -26.25 -17.61 1.63
CA ALA A 120 -25.09 -17.45 2.49
C ALA A 120 -23.77 -17.74 1.73
N ALA A 121 -23.73 -18.78 0.90
CA ALA A 121 -22.54 -19.09 0.10
C ALA A 121 -22.21 -17.97 -0.91
N VAL A 122 -23.21 -17.47 -1.64
CA VAL A 122 -23.01 -16.35 -2.59
C VAL A 122 -22.56 -15.09 -1.84
N ALA A 123 -23.19 -14.74 -0.72
CA ALA A 123 -22.84 -13.56 0.07
C ALA A 123 -21.41 -13.66 0.63
N LEU A 124 -21.03 -14.78 1.25
CA LEU A 124 -19.72 -14.95 1.87
C LEU A 124 -18.61 -15.11 0.83
N TYR A 125 -18.71 -16.12 -0.04
CA TYR A 125 -17.64 -16.42 -1.00
C TYR A 125 -17.56 -15.36 -2.10
N GLY A 126 -18.68 -14.74 -2.48
CA GLY A 126 -18.66 -13.58 -3.38
C GLY A 126 -17.98 -12.37 -2.73
N ALA A 127 -18.18 -12.12 -1.44
CA ALA A 127 -17.51 -11.03 -0.73
C ALA A 127 -15.99 -11.26 -0.66
N VAL A 128 -15.58 -12.49 -0.31
CA VAL A 128 -14.16 -12.87 -0.30
C VAL A 128 -13.56 -12.82 -1.71
N ALA A 129 -14.29 -13.29 -2.73
CA ALA A 129 -13.83 -13.25 -4.11
C ALA A 129 -13.59 -11.81 -4.59
N LEU A 130 -14.49 -10.87 -4.26
CA LEU A 130 -14.30 -9.44 -4.56
C LEU A 130 -13.04 -8.88 -3.89
N LEU A 131 -12.81 -9.20 -2.61
CA LEU A 131 -11.61 -8.76 -1.89
C LEU A 131 -10.32 -9.39 -2.45
N VAL A 132 -10.35 -10.66 -2.85
CA VAL A 132 -9.19 -11.34 -3.47
C VAL A 132 -8.91 -10.77 -4.86
N TYR A 133 -9.96 -10.46 -5.62
CA TYR A 133 -9.87 -9.88 -6.96
C TYR A 133 -9.16 -8.53 -6.94
N THR A 134 -9.43 -7.70 -5.93
CA THR A 134 -8.79 -6.38 -5.79
C THR A 134 -7.38 -6.44 -5.18
N ALA A 135 -7.05 -7.47 -4.39
CA ALA A 135 -5.82 -7.47 -3.59
C ALA A 135 -4.59 -8.20 -4.19
N THR A 136 -4.76 -9.25 -5.02
CA THR A 136 -3.62 -10.12 -5.40
C THR A 136 -3.68 -10.71 -6.82
N ARG A 137 -4.44 -11.78 -7.05
CA ARG A 137 -4.44 -12.56 -8.31
C ARG A 137 -5.85 -12.89 -8.77
N ARG A 138 -6.25 -12.36 -9.93
CA ARG A 138 -7.60 -12.50 -10.52
C ARG A 138 -8.09 -13.95 -10.66
N ARG A 139 -7.18 -14.92 -10.89
CA ARG A 139 -7.52 -16.35 -11.04
C ARG A 139 -8.07 -17.00 -9.75
N ALA A 140 -7.57 -16.60 -8.58
CA ALA A 140 -8.02 -17.16 -7.31
C ALA A 140 -9.45 -16.72 -6.96
N ALA A 141 -9.85 -15.51 -7.36
CA ALA A 141 -11.22 -15.01 -7.19
C ALA A 141 -12.23 -15.84 -7.98
N TRP A 142 -11.90 -16.24 -9.21
CA TRP A 142 -12.77 -17.10 -10.02
C TRP A 142 -12.99 -18.48 -9.41
N LEU A 143 -11.96 -19.08 -8.79
CA LEU A 143 -12.10 -20.36 -8.10
C LEU A 143 -13.05 -20.28 -6.89
N LEU A 144 -13.05 -19.16 -6.16
CA LEU A 144 -13.97 -18.94 -5.04
C LEU A 144 -15.44 -18.86 -5.49
N LEU A 145 -15.70 -18.35 -6.70
CA LEU A 145 -17.05 -18.28 -7.27
C LEU A 145 -17.59 -19.65 -7.72
N LEU A 146 -16.75 -20.69 -7.80
CA LEU A 146 -17.22 -22.06 -8.03
C LEU A 146 -17.89 -22.66 -6.79
N VAL A 147 -17.58 -22.17 -5.59
CA VAL A 147 -18.10 -22.72 -4.33
C VAL A 147 -19.63 -22.50 -4.22
N PRO A 148 -20.20 -21.31 -4.45
CA PRO A 148 -21.65 -21.14 -4.43
C PRO A 148 -22.39 -21.98 -5.48
N VAL A 149 -21.76 -22.22 -6.64
CA VAL A 149 -22.32 -23.10 -7.69
C VAL A 149 -22.37 -24.55 -7.19
N ALA A 150 -21.30 -25.03 -6.56
CA ALA A 150 -21.26 -26.36 -5.98
C ALA A 150 -22.26 -26.52 -4.82
N VAL A 151 -22.43 -25.49 -3.98
CA VAL A 151 -23.45 -25.47 -2.92
C VAL A 151 -24.87 -25.49 -3.51
N GLY A 152 -25.16 -24.66 -4.50
CA GLY A 152 -26.48 -24.66 -5.15
C GLY A 152 -26.80 -26.02 -5.77
N GLY A 153 -25.84 -26.62 -6.49
CA GLY A 153 -25.97 -27.96 -7.06
C GLY A 153 -26.17 -29.05 -6.00
N SER A 154 -25.48 -28.97 -4.85
CA SER A 154 -25.67 -29.94 -3.77
C SER A 154 -27.07 -29.84 -3.16
N ARG A 155 -27.67 -28.64 -3.07
CA ARG A 155 -29.04 -28.48 -2.57
C ARG A 155 -30.10 -29.10 -3.48
N LEU A 156 -29.91 -29.04 -4.80
CA LEU A 156 -30.77 -29.72 -5.77
C LEU A 156 -30.57 -31.24 -5.68
N TYR A 157 -29.32 -31.69 -5.75
CA TYR A 157 -28.97 -33.11 -5.71
C TYR A 157 -29.53 -33.84 -4.47
N ARG A 158 -29.42 -33.20 -3.30
CA ARG A 158 -29.89 -33.75 -2.02
C ARG A 158 -31.41 -33.66 -1.82
N GLY A 159 -32.13 -33.14 -2.80
CA GLY A 159 -33.60 -33.03 -2.79
C GLY A 159 -34.13 -31.96 -1.85
N MET A 160 -33.30 -31.00 -1.46
CA MET A 160 -33.64 -30.07 -0.39
C MET A 160 -34.30 -28.79 -0.92
N HIS A 161 -34.13 -28.45 -2.19
CA HIS A 161 -34.63 -27.19 -2.74
C HIS A 161 -34.97 -27.37 -4.21
N HIS A 162 -35.97 -26.63 -4.69
CA HIS A 162 -36.29 -26.53 -6.11
C HIS A 162 -35.25 -25.65 -6.84
N PRO A 163 -35.05 -25.78 -8.17
CA PRO A 163 -34.19 -24.90 -8.96
C PRO A 163 -34.42 -23.40 -8.73
N SER A 164 -35.68 -22.96 -8.66
CA SER A 164 -36.03 -21.56 -8.36
C SER A 164 -35.70 -21.13 -6.93
N ASP A 165 -35.70 -22.05 -5.95
CA ASP A 165 -35.27 -21.72 -4.58
C ASP A 165 -33.76 -21.40 -4.56
N VAL A 166 -32.96 -22.17 -5.31
CA VAL A 166 -31.52 -21.97 -5.46
C VAL A 166 -31.24 -20.68 -6.24
N ALA A 167 -31.96 -20.43 -7.33
CA ALA A 167 -31.84 -19.19 -8.11
C ALA A 167 -32.21 -17.95 -7.27
N ALA A 168 -33.29 -18.03 -6.49
CA ALA A 168 -33.68 -16.95 -5.58
C ALA A 168 -32.68 -16.75 -4.44
N GLY A 169 -32.07 -17.84 -3.93
CA GLY A 169 -30.97 -17.77 -2.97
C GLY A 169 -29.75 -17.06 -3.55
N ALA A 170 -29.35 -17.39 -4.78
CA ALA A 170 -28.25 -16.73 -5.46
C ALA A 170 -28.53 -15.24 -5.72
N LEU A 171 -29.76 -14.90 -6.14
CA LEU A 171 -30.21 -13.52 -6.29
C LEU A 171 -30.14 -12.75 -4.96
N LEU A 172 -30.61 -13.36 -3.86
CA LEU A 172 -30.52 -12.76 -2.53
C LEU A 172 -29.06 -12.48 -2.13
N GLY A 173 -28.17 -13.46 -2.25
CA GLY A 173 -26.75 -13.27 -1.94
C GLY A 173 -26.10 -12.18 -2.82
N GLY A 174 -26.45 -12.14 -4.12
CA GLY A 174 -26.00 -11.09 -5.05
C GLY A 174 -26.52 -9.70 -4.68
N MET A 175 -27.77 -9.59 -4.25
CA MET A 175 -28.33 -8.33 -3.75
C MET A 175 -27.63 -7.88 -2.47
N SER A 176 -27.33 -8.80 -1.55
CA SER A 176 -26.57 -8.48 -0.34
C SER A 176 -25.18 -7.94 -0.66
N LEU A 177 -24.48 -8.54 -1.63
CA LEU A 177 -23.19 -8.03 -2.14
C LEU A 177 -23.33 -6.63 -2.73
N PHE A 178 -24.37 -6.39 -3.53
CA PHE A 178 -24.64 -5.07 -4.11
C PHE A 178 -24.90 -4.02 -3.01
N CYS A 179 -25.76 -4.34 -2.05
CA CYS A 179 -26.05 -3.47 -0.91
C CYS A 179 -24.78 -3.19 -0.09
N ALA A 180 -23.97 -4.21 0.20
CA ALA A 180 -22.72 -4.05 0.91
C ALA A 180 -21.71 -3.19 0.14
N HIS A 181 -21.64 -3.33 -1.18
CA HIS A 181 -20.75 -2.53 -2.02
C HIS A 181 -21.15 -1.05 -2.02
N ARG A 182 -22.45 -0.76 -1.93
CA ARG A 182 -22.97 0.62 -1.80
C ARG A 182 -22.83 1.18 -0.38
N ALA A 183 -23.02 0.35 0.65
CA ALA A 183 -23.08 0.78 2.04
C ALA A 183 -21.70 0.81 2.72
N VAL A 184 -20.80 -0.09 2.32
CA VAL A 184 -19.44 -0.19 2.87
C VAL A 184 -18.47 0.18 1.75
N PRO A 185 -17.82 1.36 1.83
CA PRO A 185 -16.89 1.81 0.80
C PRO A 185 -15.64 0.92 0.83
N LEU A 186 -15.63 -0.14 0.02
CA LEU A 186 -14.43 -0.88 -0.34
C LEU A 186 -13.53 0.09 -1.09
N THR A 187 -12.60 0.72 -0.38
CA THR A 187 -11.80 1.80 -0.94
C THR A 187 -10.94 1.22 -2.06
N GLU A 188 -11.21 1.61 -3.31
CA GLU A 188 -10.21 1.55 -4.37
C GLU A 188 -9.00 2.35 -3.87
N ARG A 189 -7.82 1.73 -3.92
CA ARG A 189 -6.56 2.47 -3.82
C ARG A 189 -6.55 3.48 -4.98
N SER A 190 -6.79 4.74 -4.65
CA SER A 190 -6.67 5.95 -5.47
C SER A 190 -7.87 6.32 -6.37
N ARG A 191 -8.74 7.17 -5.84
CA ARG A 191 -9.11 8.52 -6.35
C ARG A 191 -10.33 9.06 -5.58
N SER A 192 -10.22 9.20 -4.27
CA SER A 192 -10.94 10.32 -3.65
C SER A 192 -10.16 11.56 -4.05
N ALA A 193 -10.61 12.25 -5.10
CA ALA A 193 -10.31 13.66 -5.22
C ALA A 193 -10.63 14.27 -3.85
N PRO A 194 -9.66 14.89 -3.17
CA PRO A 194 -9.94 15.49 -1.89
C PRO A 194 -11.02 16.56 -2.09
N GLN A 195 -12.09 16.46 -1.31
CA GLN A 195 -13.04 17.56 -1.16
C GLN A 195 -12.44 18.73 -0.36
N ASP A 196 -11.17 18.64 0.05
CA ASP A 196 -10.43 19.67 0.78
C ASP A 196 -9.27 20.24 -0.04
N ALA A 197 -9.03 21.54 0.13
CA ALA A 197 -7.99 22.29 -0.56
C ALA A 197 -6.59 21.70 -0.37
N ALA A 198 -5.76 21.84 -1.39
CA ALA A 198 -4.32 21.62 -1.26
C ALA A 198 -3.70 22.67 -0.31
N VAL A 199 -2.65 22.29 0.41
CA VAL A 199 -1.93 23.17 1.33
C VAL A 199 -0.48 23.29 0.91
N LEU A 200 0.00 24.52 0.71
CA LEU A 200 1.40 24.85 0.49
C LEU A 200 2.05 25.17 1.82
N ILE A 201 3.07 24.41 2.19
CA ILE A 201 3.90 24.69 3.35
C ILE A 201 5.22 25.26 2.82
N VAL A 202 5.42 26.56 3.03
CA VAL A 202 6.53 27.34 2.45
C VAL A 202 7.58 27.65 3.51
N ASN A 203 8.82 27.23 3.27
CA ASN A 203 9.94 27.62 4.12
C ASN A 203 10.36 29.06 3.81
N GLY A 204 9.99 29.99 4.69
CA GLY A 204 10.30 31.43 4.61
C GLY A 204 11.79 31.77 4.74
N SER A 205 12.66 30.82 5.12
CA SER A 205 14.11 30.99 5.02
C SER A 205 14.66 30.73 3.60
N LYS A 206 13.82 30.21 2.69
CA LYS A 206 14.14 29.87 1.30
C LYS A 206 13.34 30.68 0.28
N ALA A 207 12.15 31.13 0.64
CA ALA A 207 11.31 32.03 -0.15
C ALA A 207 11.03 33.30 0.65
N ASP A 208 11.26 34.45 0.04
CA ASP A 208 10.74 35.72 0.56
C ASP A 208 9.23 35.83 0.33
N ASP A 209 8.62 36.88 0.88
CA ASP A 209 7.17 37.11 0.78
C ASP A 209 6.68 37.24 -0.67
N ASP A 210 7.51 37.79 -1.56
CA ASP A 210 7.20 37.92 -2.99
C ASP A 210 7.17 36.55 -3.66
N THR A 211 8.16 35.71 -3.40
CA THR A 211 8.21 34.33 -3.88
C THR A 211 7.05 33.52 -3.35
N ALA A 212 6.75 33.59 -2.04
CA ALA A 212 5.62 32.87 -1.45
C ALA A 212 4.28 33.29 -2.07
N ARG A 213 4.06 34.59 -2.26
CA ARG A 213 2.87 35.12 -2.95
C ARG A 213 2.79 34.67 -4.41
N HIS A 214 3.92 34.65 -5.12
CA HIS A 214 3.98 34.15 -6.50
C HIS A 214 3.61 32.67 -6.58
N LEU A 215 4.16 31.83 -5.70
CA LEU A 215 3.85 30.39 -5.67
C LEU A 215 2.36 30.15 -5.40
N LEU A 216 1.78 30.83 -4.41
CA LEU A 216 0.35 30.72 -4.11
C LEU A 216 -0.52 31.20 -5.27
N ALA A 217 -0.17 32.35 -5.89
CA ALA A 217 -0.92 32.89 -7.02
C ALA A 217 -0.86 31.96 -8.23
N THR A 218 0.32 31.42 -8.56
CA THR A 218 0.51 30.47 -9.65
C THR A 218 -0.26 29.19 -9.41
N PHE A 219 -0.17 28.61 -8.23
CA PHE A 219 -0.92 27.39 -7.93
C PHE A 219 -2.43 27.62 -7.88
N SER A 220 -2.89 28.77 -7.37
CA SER A 220 -4.31 29.13 -7.39
C SER A 220 -4.87 29.21 -8.81
N ARG A 221 -4.10 29.77 -9.76
CA ARG A 221 -4.47 29.78 -11.19
C ARG A 221 -4.56 28.36 -11.73
N CYS A 222 -3.54 27.53 -11.51
CA CYS A 222 -3.55 26.13 -11.96
C CYS A 222 -4.72 25.34 -11.38
N CYS A 223 -5.05 25.52 -10.09
CA CYS A 223 -6.22 24.90 -9.47
C CYS A 223 -7.53 25.37 -10.12
N ALA A 224 -7.68 26.67 -10.37
CA ALA A 224 -8.87 27.22 -11.03
C ALA A 224 -9.05 26.64 -12.45
N ASP A 225 -7.99 26.60 -13.23
CA ASP A 225 -8.00 26.04 -14.59
C ASP A 225 -8.35 24.54 -14.61
N ALA A 226 -7.95 23.81 -13.57
CA ALA A 226 -8.25 22.39 -13.41
C ALA A 226 -9.58 22.09 -12.67
N GLY A 227 -10.34 23.11 -12.27
CA GLY A 227 -11.59 22.95 -11.50
C GLY A 227 -11.38 22.40 -10.07
N LEU A 228 -10.21 22.62 -9.48
CA LEU A 228 -9.85 22.21 -8.12
C LEU A 228 -10.10 23.33 -7.10
N PRO A 229 -10.33 23.01 -5.81
CA PRO A 229 -10.46 24.01 -4.76
C PRO A 229 -9.22 24.91 -4.65
N ALA A 230 -9.45 26.17 -4.29
CA ALA A 230 -8.37 27.14 -4.08
C ALA A 230 -7.42 26.65 -2.97
N PRO A 231 -6.10 26.64 -3.20
CA PRO A 231 -5.14 26.16 -2.23
C PRO A 231 -4.98 27.15 -1.06
N ARG A 232 -4.52 26.63 0.09
CA ARG A 232 -4.11 27.43 1.24
C ARG A 232 -2.58 27.46 1.33
N MET A 233 -2.04 28.45 2.03
CA MET A 233 -0.60 28.56 2.26
C MET A 233 -0.32 28.77 3.75
N GLU A 234 0.72 28.11 4.24
CA GLU A 234 1.31 28.29 5.56
C GLU A 234 2.80 28.53 5.39
N VAL A 235 3.33 29.55 6.05
CA VAL A 235 4.75 29.92 5.97
C VAL A 235 5.43 29.52 7.28
N THR A 236 6.58 28.86 7.17
CA THR A 236 7.37 28.35 8.30
C THR A 236 8.76 28.95 8.27
N HIS A 237 9.35 29.19 9.44
CA HIS A 237 10.66 29.81 9.60
C HIS A 237 11.63 28.96 10.41
N GLN A 238 11.12 28.11 11.31
CA GLN A 238 11.94 27.29 12.20
C GLN A 238 11.83 25.80 11.88
N ALA A 239 12.85 25.04 12.27
CA ALA A 239 12.85 23.59 12.13
C ALA A 239 11.68 22.96 12.93
N GLY A 240 10.99 21.99 12.33
CA GLY A 240 9.85 21.32 12.94
C GLY A 240 8.50 22.01 12.73
N GLU A 241 8.48 23.30 12.34
CA GLU A 241 7.24 24.01 12.00
C GLU A 241 6.58 23.40 10.76
N GLY A 242 7.33 22.98 9.75
CA GLY A 242 6.75 22.32 8.57
C GLY A 242 6.08 20.99 8.91
N ALA A 243 6.66 20.22 9.83
CA ALA A 243 6.03 19.01 10.35
C ALA A 243 4.77 19.32 11.17
N ALA A 244 4.74 20.42 11.93
CA ALA A 244 3.56 20.85 12.68
C ALA A 244 2.43 21.30 11.75
N ALA A 245 2.75 22.12 10.74
CA ALA A 245 1.85 22.54 9.67
C ALA A 245 1.27 21.31 8.93
N ALA A 246 2.11 20.36 8.56
CA ALA A 246 1.68 19.13 7.89
C ALA A 246 0.72 18.30 8.75
N ARG A 247 0.99 18.14 10.05
CA ARG A 247 0.07 17.43 10.98
C ARG A 247 -1.28 18.11 11.06
N THR A 248 -1.28 19.44 11.16
CA THR A 248 -2.51 20.25 11.17
C THR A 248 -3.29 20.08 9.87
N ALA A 249 -2.62 20.20 8.73
CA ALA A 249 -3.23 20.05 7.41
C ALA A 249 -3.82 18.64 7.22
N VAL A 250 -3.11 17.57 7.62
CA VAL A 250 -3.64 16.19 7.61
C VAL A 250 -4.88 16.08 8.49
N GLY A 251 -4.86 16.64 9.70
CA GLY A 251 -6.01 16.65 10.62
C GLY A 251 -7.21 17.44 10.08
N GLN A 252 -6.98 18.40 9.19
CA GLN A 252 -7.99 19.19 8.49
C GLN A 252 -8.47 18.54 7.18
N GLY A 253 -8.01 17.33 6.85
CA GLY A 253 -8.44 16.61 5.64
C GLY A 253 -7.72 17.03 4.35
N ALA A 254 -6.60 17.77 4.44
CA ALA A 254 -5.90 18.31 3.28
C ALA A 254 -5.68 17.28 2.18
N GLY A 255 -5.99 17.71 0.95
CA GLY A 255 -5.98 16.81 -0.19
C GLY A 255 -4.65 16.52 -0.84
N LEU A 256 -3.72 17.45 -0.65
CA LEU A 256 -2.36 17.45 -1.14
C LEU A 256 -1.62 18.39 -0.22
N ILE A 257 -0.44 17.99 0.24
CA ILE A 257 0.44 18.88 1.00
C ILE A 257 1.71 19.07 0.18
N ALA A 258 1.94 20.31 -0.26
CA ALA A 258 3.10 20.68 -1.06
C ALA A 258 4.20 21.28 -0.17
N ALA A 259 5.33 20.57 -0.07
CA ALA A 259 6.53 21.04 0.59
C ALA A 259 7.30 22.00 -0.32
N CYS A 260 7.28 23.29 -0.01
CA CYS A 260 8.00 24.32 -0.75
C CYS A 260 9.28 24.71 0.02
N GLY A 261 10.40 24.07 -0.30
CA GLY A 261 11.62 24.17 0.50
C GLY A 261 12.78 23.35 -0.03
N GLY A 262 13.80 23.16 0.81
CA GLY A 262 14.90 22.24 0.55
C GLY A 262 14.68 20.86 1.18
N ASP A 263 15.70 20.00 1.12
CA ASP A 263 15.63 18.60 1.58
C ASP A 263 15.12 18.45 3.02
N GLY A 264 15.52 19.32 3.95
CA GLY A 264 15.04 19.27 5.34
C GLY A 264 13.54 19.54 5.48
N THR A 265 12.99 20.51 4.74
CA THR A 265 11.55 20.80 4.73
C THR A 265 10.76 19.67 4.08
N VAL A 266 11.30 19.09 3.00
CA VAL A 266 10.68 17.92 2.36
C VAL A 266 10.71 16.72 3.31
N GLY A 267 11.83 16.46 3.99
CA GLY A 267 12.02 15.38 4.95
C GLY A 267 11.07 15.47 6.15
N GLU A 268 10.98 16.63 6.80
CA GLU A 268 10.13 16.80 7.98
C GLU A 268 8.62 16.65 7.66
N ILE A 269 8.19 17.13 6.49
CA ILE A 269 6.80 16.99 6.03
C ILE A 269 6.55 15.53 5.62
N ALA A 270 7.44 14.93 4.84
CA ALA A 270 7.31 13.54 4.42
C ALA A 270 7.27 12.56 5.61
N ALA A 271 8.03 12.82 6.68
CA ALA A 271 7.98 12.02 7.90
C ALA A 271 6.58 12.01 8.54
N VAL A 272 5.83 13.10 8.43
CA VAL A 272 4.43 13.19 8.87
C VAL A 272 3.48 12.48 7.92
N LEU A 273 3.70 12.63 6.61
CA LEU A 273 2.82 12.04 5.58
C LEU A 273 3.06 10.54 5.38
N ALA A 274 4.20 10.02 5.80
CA ALA A 274 4.51 8.60 5.72
C ALA A 274 3.48 7.77 6.49
N GLY A 275 2.86 6.81 5.81
CA GLY A 275 1.77 5.99 6.33
C GLY A 275 0.37 6.59 6.15
N THR A 276 0.26 7.83 5.65
CA THR A 276 -1.01 8.46 5.27
C THR A 276 -1.32 8.25 3.78
N ASP A 277 -2.56 8.57 3.38
CA ASP A 277 -2.95 8.60 1.97
C ASP A 277 -2.87 10.00 1.36
N VAL A 278 -2.44 11.02 2.12
CA VAL A 278 -2.28 12.39 1.62
C VAL A 278 -1.01 12.48 0.77
N PRO A 279 -1.10 12.86 -0.52
CA PRO A 279 0.08 12.97 -1.36
C PRO A 279 0.97 14.13 -0.94
N LEU A 280 2.28 13.89 -1.02
CA LEU A 280 3.32 14.90 -0.94
C LEU A 280 3.56 15.52 -2.32
N GLY A 281 3.37 16.83 -2.43
CA GLY A 281 3.90 17.63 -3.52
C GLY A 281 5.26 18.22 -3.16
N ILE A 282 6.15 18.42 -4.13
CA ILE A 282 7.47 19.01 -3.87
C ILE A 282 7.67 20.22 -4.79
N VAL A 283 7.92 21.38 -4.20
CA VAL A 283 8.36 22.59 -4.91
C VAL A 283 9.81 22.87 -4.46
N PRO A 284 10.82 22.57 -5.30
CA PRO A 284 12.21 22.59 -4.89
C PRO A 284 12.75 24.03 -4.78
N LEU A 285 13.00 24.49 -3.56
CA LEU A 285 13.59 25.81 -3.25
C LEU A 285 14.97 25.72 -2.59
N GLY A 286 15.50 24.50 -2.39
CA GLY A 286 16.83 24.26 -1.84
C GLY A 286 17.93 24.18 -2.90
N THR A 287 19.18 24.03 -2.45
CA THR A 287 20.32 23.79 -3.34
C THR A 287 20.39 22.32 -3.77
N GLY A 288 20.16 21.40 -2.83
CA GLY A 288 20.19 19.93 -2.97
C GLY A 288 19.03 19.39 -3.76
N ASN A 289 17.86 19.38 -3.12
CA ASN A 289 16.60 18.86 -3.61
C ASN A 289 16.78 17.42 -4.12
N LEU A 290 17.47 16.59 -3.34
CA LEU A 290 17.91 15.24 -3.69
C LEU A 290 16.72 14.35 -4.03
N LEU A 291 15.67 14.37 -3.20
CA LEU A 291 14.46 13.58 -3.48
C LEU A 291 13.79 14.06 -4.78
N ALA A 292 13.55 15.37 -4.90
CA ALA A 292 12.95 15.97 -6.09
C ALA A 292 13.73 15.60 -7.37
N MET A 293 15.05 15.69 -7.32
CA MET A 293 15.95 15.35 -8.41
C MET A 293 15.88 13.87 -8.79
N ASN A 294 15.90 12.95 -7.82
CA ASN A 294 15.82 11.51 -8.11
C ASN A 294 14.43 11.09 -8.61
N LEU A 295 13.38 11.81 -8.20
CA LEU A 295 12.01 11.57 -8.65
C LEU A 295 11.65 12.33 -9.94
N GLY A 296 12.59 13.08 -10.54
CA GLY A 296 12.36 13.82 -11.78
C GLY A 296 11.41 15.01 -11.65
N VAL A 297 11.21 15.53 -10.43
CA VAL A 297 10.46 16.78 -10.21
C VAL A 297 11.23 17.95 -10.84
N PRO A 298 10.57 18.82 -11.63
CA PRO A 298 11.22 19.97 -12.25
C PRO A 298 11.91 20.89 -11.25
N ARG A 299 13.06 21.43 -11.63
CA ARG A 299 13.81 22.39 -10.79
C ARG A 299 13.19 23.78 -10.77
N ASN A 300 12.45 24.14 -11.83
CA ASN A 300 11.74 25.41 -11.89
C ASN A 300 10.50 25.32 -10.97
N PRO A 301 10.32 26.22 -10.00
CA PRO A 301 9.17 26.19 -9.11
C PRO A 301 7.80 26.26 -9.80
N ASP A 302 7.68 27.01 -10.91
CA ASP A 302 6.42 27.12 -11.65
C ASP A 302 6.08 25.80 -12.38
N GLU A 303 7.09 25.13 -12.93
CA GLU A 303 6.91 23.79 -13.52
C GLU A 303 6.57 22.75 -12.45
N ALA A 304 7.19 22.83 -11.27
CA ALA A 304 6.88 21.98 -10.13
C ALA A 304 5.45 22.20 -9.62
N ILE A 305 4.95 23.44 -9.61
CA ILE A 305 3.53 23.73 -9.36
C ILE A 305 2.63 23.04 -10.39
N GLY A 306 3.02 23.03 -11.67
CA GLY A 306 2.30 22.30 -12.71
C GLY A 306 2.13 20.80 -12.38
N VAL A 307 3.15 20.19 -11.76
CA VAL A 307 3.11 18.79 -11.28
C VAL A 307 2.11 18.62 -10.14
N LEU A 308 1.97 19.59 -9.23
CA LEU A 308 0.99 19.53 -8.14
C LEU A 308 -0.43 19.34 -8.67
N THR A 309 -0.77 20.04 -9.75
CA THR A 309 -2.10 20.03 -10.36
C THR A 309 -2.32 18.82 -11.27
N HIS A 310 -1.37 18.52 -12.16
CA HIS A 310 -1.56 17.55 -13.26
C HIS A 310 -0.78 16.24 -13.10
N GLY A 311 0.04 16.12 -12.06
CA GLY A 311 0.86 14.96 -11.82
C GLY A 311 0.06 13.71 -11.43
N VAL A 312 0.77 12.60 -11.32
CA VAL A 312 0.25 11.30 -10.90
C VAL A 312 0.79 10.92 -9.52
N ASP A 313 -0.06 10.31 -8.70
CA ASP A 313 0.33 9.84 -7.38
C ASP A 313 1.05 8.49 -7.48
N ARG A 314 2.28 8.44 -6.96
CA ARG A 314 3.12 7.23 -6.87
C ARG A 314 3.44 6.97 -5.40
N ARG A 315 3.43 5.70 -5.00
CA ARG A 315 3.89 5.32 -3.66
C ARG A 315 5.35 4.93 -3.70
N ILE A 316 6.15 5.55 -2.84
CA ILE A 316 7.56 5.25 -2.67
C ILE A 316 7.82 4.67 -1.27
N ASP A 317 8.92 3.95 -1.17
CA ASP A 317 9.44 3.41 0.07
C ASP A 317 10.06 4.49 0.93
N VAL A 318 10.06 4.27 2.23
CA VAL A 318 10.61 5.18 3.24
C VAL A 318 11.57 4.40 4.13
N GLY A 319 12.76 4.92 4.38
CA GLY A 319 13.69 4.33 5.32
C GLY A 319 13.38 4.72 6.76
N ARG A 320 13.58 3.79 7.70
CA ARG A 320 13.54 4.06 9.14
C ARG A 320 14.87 3.70 9.76
N PHE A 321 15.53 4.66 10.38
CA PHE A 321 16.85 4.56 10.99
C PHE A 321 16.73 4.79 12.50
N ASP A 322 16.72 3.71 13.29
CA ASP A 322 16.33 3.72 14.71
C ASP A 322 15.04 4.52 14.96
N GLY A 323 14.02 4.28 14.12
CA GLY A 323 12.73 4.96 14.17
C GLY A 323 12.67 6.34 13.50
N HIS A 324 13.80 6.94 13.13
CA HIS A 324 13.83 8.22 12.39
C HIS A 324 13.57 7.96 10.91
N VAL A 325 12.66 8.72 10.31
CA VAL A 325 12.35 8.60 8.88
C VAL A 325 13.44 9.27 8.05
N PHE A 326 13.87 8.60 6.97
CA PHE A 326 14.68 9.19 5.91
C PHE A 326 14.15 8.76 4.54
N LEU A 327 14.35 9.60 3.53
CA LEU A 327 13.89 9.42 2.16
C LEU A 327 15.04 9.22 1.19
N GLY A 328 16.20 9.81 1.49
CA GLY A 328 17.37 9.78 0.65
C GLY A 328 18.37 8.73 1.12
N MET A 329 19.21 9.11 2.08
CA MET A 329 20.28 8.26 2.60
C MET A 329 20.52 8.50 4.09
N ALA A 330 21.05 7.47 4.74
CA ALA A 330 21.56 7.52 6.10
C ALA A 330 22.96 6.93 6.14
N GLY A 331 23.82 7.50 6.97
CA GLY A 331 25.24 7.21 6.99
C GLY A 331 25.80 6.97 8.38
N LEU A 332 26.88 6.17 8.44
CA LEU A 332 27.74 6.05 9.62
C LEU A 332 29.20 6.31 9.23
N GLY A 333 29.97 6.87 10.17
CA GLY A 333 31.42 7.07 10.02
C GLY A 333 31.74 8.39 9.30
N LEU A 334 32.60 8.33 8.28
CA LEU A 334 33.06 9.52 7.56
C LEU A 334 31.88 10.38 7.06
N ASP A 335 30.83 9.76 6.54
CA ASP A 335 29.66 10.46 6.01
C ASP A 335 28.99 11.37 7.07
N ALA A 336 28.69 10.82 8.24
CA ALA A 336 28.16 11.59 9.36
C ALA A 336 29.14 12.63 9.92
N ALA A 337 30.44 12.31 9.95
CA ALA A 337 31.47 13.27 10.35
C ALA A 337 31.55 14.46 9.38
N MET A 338 31.37 14.23 8.08
CA MET A 338 31.31 15.28 7.07
C MET A 338 30.11 16.19 7.26
N VAL A 339 28.92 15.63 7.56
CA VAL A 339 27.71 16.41 7.83
C VAL A 339 27.87 17.26 9.08
N ARG A 340 28.47 16.70 10.15
CA ARG A 340 28.73 17.39 11.42
C ARG A 340 29.71 18.55 11.30
N ASP A 341 30.80 18.36 10.55
CA ASP A 341 31.88 19.35 10.44
C ASP A 341 31.73 20.27 9.21
N ALA A 342 30.63 20.15 8.47
CA ALA A 342 30.33 21.02 7.33
C ALA A 342 30.22 22.48 7.82
N PRO A 343 31.07 23.42 7.36
CA PRO A 343 31.08 24.78 7.90
C PRO A 343 29.75 25.49 7.66
N ASP A 344 29.14 26.05 8.72
CA ASP A 344 27.84 26.73 8.68
C ASP A 344 27.77 27.84 7.61
N GLY A 345 28.89 28.52 7.34
CA GLY A 345 29.02 29.58 6.33
C GLY A 345 29.21 29.10 4.89
N LEU A 346 29.66 27.86 4.65
CA LEU A 346 29.92 27.34 3.30
C LEU A 346 28.68 26.70 2.65
N LYS A 347 27.67 26.30 3.43
CA LYS A 347 26.37 25.84 2.90
C LYS A 347 25.68 26.89 2.01
N LYS A 348 25.95 28.19 2.23
CA LYS A 348 25.35 29.31 1.50
C LYS A 348 26.10 29.73 0.21
N ARG A 349 27.37 29.37 0.03
CA ARG A 349 28.20 29.87 -1.09
C ARG A 349 28.97 28.80 -1.89
N ALA A 350 29.29 27.66 -1.30
CA ALA A 350 30.21 26.68 -1.92
C ALA A 350 29.54 25.34 -2.28
N GLY A 351 28.29 25.12 -1.87
CA GLY A 351 27.54 23.89 -2.19
C GLY A 351 28.33 22.61 -1.85
N TRP A 352 28.43 21.71 -2.83
CA TRP A 352 29.12 20.41 -2.71
C TRP A 352 30.61 20.50 -2.33
N ALA A 353 31.31 21.61 -2.63
CA ALA A 353 32.74 21.75 -2.34
C ALA A 353 33.02 21.76 -0.82
N ALA A 354 32.05 22.19 -0.01
CA ALA A 354 32.13 22.13 1.44
C ALA A 354 32.20 20.68 1.95
N TYR A 355 31.41 19.78 1.35
CA TYR A 355 31.39 18.37 1.67
C TYR A 355 32.71 17.70 1.31
N VAL A 356 33.33 18.07 0.18
CA VAL A 356 34.67 17.54 -0.19
C VAL A 356 35.74 17.94 0.82
N VAL A 357 35.77 19.21 1.24
CA VAL A 357 36.75 19.68 2.23
C VAL A 357 36.53 18.97 3.57
N ALA A 358 35.27 18.82 3.98
CA ALA A 358 34.92 18.06 5.19
C ALA A 358 35.33 16.58 5.07
N ALA A 359 35.18 15.97 3.88
CA ALA A 359 35.58 14.60 3.61
C ALA A 359 37.08 14.41 3.82
N VAL A 360 37.89 15.28 3.20
CA VAL A 360 39.36 15.26 3.32
C VAL A 360 39.80 15.40 4.77
N ARG A 361 39.18 16.30 5.54
CA ARG A 361 39.50 16.51 6.95
C ARG A 361 39.18 15.30 7.83
N ASN A 362 38.16 14.52 7.44
CA ASN A 362 37.65 13.41 8.25
C ASN A 362 38.10 12.02 7.78
N LEU A 363 38.98 11.88 6.78
CA LEU A 363 39.44 10.59 6.22
C LEU A 363 40.07 9.63 7.25
N SER A 364 40.44 10.12 8.43
CA SER A 364 40.93 9.34 9.57
C SER A 364 39.83 8.64 10.36
N THR A 365 38.57 9.04 10.19
CA THR A 365 37.39 8.42 10.83
C THR A 365 37.28 6.96 10.43
N ARG A 366 37.14 6.07 11.42
CA ARG A 366 36.99 4.63 11.18
C ARG A 366 35.91 4.00 12.05
N LEU A 367 35.08 3.21 11.40
CA LEU A 367 34.17 2.24 12.00
C LEU A 367 34.97 0.98 12.36
N THR A 368 35.30 0.84 13.63
CA THR A 368 36.08 -0.30 14.14
C THR A 368 35.17 -1.45 14.57
N GLY A 369 35.51 -2.67 14.15
CA GLY A 369 34.71 -3.87 14.46
C GLY A 369 33.28 -3.78 13.94
N LEU A 370 33.10 -3.30 12.71
CA LEU A 370 31.81 -3.14 12.07
C LEU A 370 31.23 -4.52 11.69
N VAL A 371 30.01 -4.77 12.12
CA VAL A 371 29.20 -5.94 11.74
C VAL A 371 27.93 -5.42 11.10
N VAL A 372 27.65 -5.85 9.89
CA VAL A 372 26.44 -5.50 9.14
C VAL A 372 25.68 -6.78 8.86
N GLU A 373 24.41 -6.83 9.24
CA GLU A 373 23.53 -7.95 8.97
C GLU A 373 22.36 -7.47 8.11
N VAL A 374 22.22 -8.02 6.90
CA VAL A 374 21.18 -7.65 5.94
C VAL A 374 20.29 -8.86 5.69
N ASP A 375 19.03 -8.80 6.13
CA ASP A 375 18.07 -9.91 6.03
C ASP A 375 18.66 -11.28 6.47
N GLY A 376 19.38 -11.28 7.59
CA GLY A 376 20.04 -12.46 8.18
C GLY A 376 21.41 -12.81 7.58
N ARG A 377 21.89 -12.09 6.55
CA ARG A 377 23.23 -12.27 5.98
C ARG A 377 24.24 -11.36 6.69
N THR A 378 25.19 -11.94 7.40
CA THR A 378 26.18 -11.17 8.17
C THR A 378 27.50 -10.96 7.42
N ALA A 379 27.95 -9.71 7.33
CA ALA A 379 29.29 -9.31 6.91
C ALA A 379 30.04 -8.63 8.07
N ARG A 380 31.36 -8.88 8.17
CA ARG A 380 32.23 -8.32 9.22
C ARG A 380 33.40 -7.58 8.62
N PHE A 381 33.68 -6.38 9.15
CA PHE A 381 34.74 -5.49 8.68
C PHE A 381 35.62 -5.08 9.87
N ARG A 382 36.93 -5.29 9.75
CA ARG A 382 37.90 -4.90 10.79
C ARG A 382 38.05 -3.38 10.88
N GLY A 383 37.94 -2.69 9.75
CA GLY A 383 37.89 -1.24 9.66
C GLY A 383 37.20 -0.81 8.37
N ALA A 384 36.14 -0.01 8.51
CA ALA A 384 35.50 0.69 7.41
C ALA A 384 35.62 2.21 7.63
N GLY A 385 35.71 2.99 6.56
CA GLY A 385 35.69 4.45 6.64
C GLY A 385 34.28 5.00 6.74
N MET A 386 33.33 4.37 6.04
CA MET A 386 31.92 4.76 6.03
C MET A 386 31.01 3.57 5.70
N LEU A 387 29.76 3.69 6.13
CA LEU A 387 28.64 2.86 5.70
C LEU A 387 27.52 3.80 5.27
N LEU A 388 26.93 3.53 4.11
CA LEU A 388 25.75 4.22 3.59
C LEU A 388 24.60 3.22 3.48
N VAL A 389 23.40 3.67 3.82
CA VAL A 389 22.13 3.02 3.51
C VAL A 389 21.27 4.02 2.75
N GLY A 390 20.72 3.65 1.60
CA GLY A 390 19.97 4.60 0.78
C GLY A 390 18.75 4.00 0.11
N ASN A 391 17.79 4.89 -0.13
CA ASN A 391 16.58 4.67 -0.91
C ASN A 391 16.65 5.39 -2.27
N ILE A 392 17.54 6.40 -2.39
CA ILE A 392 17.88 7.05 -3.66
C ILE A 392 19.34 6.80 -4.03
N GLY A 393 19.60 6.71 -5.33
CA GLY A 393 20.93 6.38 -5.84
C GLY A 393 21.84 7.57 -6.06
N ARG A 394 21.26 8.74 -6.39
CA ARG A 394 21.98 9.88 -6.93
C ARG A 394 22.05 11.07 -5.97
N LEU A 395 23.25 11.60 -5.80
CA LEU A 395 23.56 12.87 -5.15
C LEU A 395 23.80 14.00 -6.16
N GLN A 396 24.04 15.20 -5.64
CA GLN A 396 24.44 16.35 -6.45
C GLN A 396 25.70 16.07 -7.29
N ALA A 397 25.90 16.89 -8.33
CA ALA A 397 27.03 16.81 -9.26
C ALA A 397 27.16 15.46 -10.01
N GLY A 398 26.10 14.66 -10.06
CA GLY A 398 26.13 13.35 -10.73
C GLY A 398 26.88 12.27 -9.94
N PHE A 399 27.14 12.50 -8.65
CA PHE A 399 27.70 11.48 -7.78
C PHE A 399 26.65 10.44 -7.44
N GLU A 400 26.96 9.16 -7.65
CA GLU A 400 25.97 8.09 -7.55
C GLU A 400 26.53 6.96 -6.68
N PRO A 401 26.44 7.09 -5.34
CA PRO A 401 27.00 6.11 -4.41
C PRO A 401 26.30 4.76 -4.47
N LEU A 402 25.01 4.76 -4.84
CA LEU A 402 24.12 3.61 -4.81
C LEU A 402 23.39 3.50 -6.17
N PRO A 403 24.10 3.17 -7.27
CA PRO A 403 23.55 3.20 -8.63
C PRO A 403 22.44 2.17 -8.92
N GLU A 404 22.20 1.24 -7.99
CA GLU A 404 21.15 0.22 -8.09
C GLU A 404 19.92 0.56 -7.24
N ALA A 405 19.89 1.71 -6.56
CA ALA A 405 18.81 2.09 -5.66
C ALA A 405 17.56 2.53 -6.43
N GLU A 406 16.44 1.89 -6.08
CA GLU A 406 15.11 2.18 -6.61
C GLU A 406 14.19 2.60 -5.46
N VAL A 407 13.36 3.61 -5.69
CA VAL A 407 12.53 4.21 -4.64
C VAL A 407 11.25 3.43 -4.30
N ASP A 408 10.90 2.38 -5.04
CA ASP A 408 9.62 1.66 -4.92
C ASP A 408 9.70 0.12 -5.05
N ASP A 409 10.91 -0.45 -4.90
CA ASP A 409 11.21 -1.88 -5.02
C ASP A 409 11.05 -2.67 -3.71
N GLY A 410 10.86 -1.96 -2.60
CA GLY A 410 10.69 -2.48 -1.25
C GLY A 410 11.99 -2.91 -0.58
N LEU A 411 13.14 -2.35 -0.99
CA LEU A 411 14.47 -2.63 -0.45
C LEU A 411 15.24 -1.33 -0.15
N LEU A 412 16.30 -1.44 0.65
CA LEU A 412 17.29 -0.38 0.85
C LEU A 412 18.67 -0.89 0.42
N ASP A 413 19.44 -0.02 -0.23
CA ASP A 413 20.78 -0.33 -0.72
C ASP A 413 21.84 0.05 0.31
N VAL A 414 22.78 -0.86 0.53
CA VAL A 414 23.86 -0.72 1.51
C VAL A 414 25.20 -0.67 0.81
N ALA A 415 26.02 0.33 1.13
CA ALA A 415 27.42 0.40 0.72
C ALA A 415 28.35 0.57 1.92
N VAL A 416 29.23 -0.40 2.14
CA VAL A 416 30.31 -0.32 3.14
C VAL A 416 31.61 -0.02 2.42
N VAL A 417 32.24 1.11 2.76
CA VAL A 417 33.51 1.54 2.17
C VAL A 417 34.64 1.25 3.15
N ALA A 418 35.53 0.34 2.78
CA ALA A 418 36.64 -0.14 3.61
C ALA A 418 37.99 0.09 2.90
N PRO A 419 38.50 1.34 2.90
CA PRO A 419 39.73 1.68 2.20
C PRO A 419 40.97 1.19 2.95
N SER A 420 41.96 0.73 2.20
CA SER A 420 43.29 0.37 2.71
C SER A 420 44.28 1.51 2.50
N GLY A 421 44.48 2.35 3.52
CA GLY A 421 45.37 3.51 3.47
C GLY A 421 44.83 4.68 2.61
N PRO A 422 45.61 5.77 2.43
CA PRO A 422 45.15 6.98 1.73
C PRO A 422 44.80 6.74 0.26
N PHE A 423 45.61 5.99 -0.49
CA PHE A 423 45.31 5.61 -1.88
C PHE A 423 44.08 4.69 -2.00
N GLY A 424 43.71 4.00 -0.92
CA GLY A 424 42.48 3.22 -0.84
C GLY A 424 41.21 4.06 -1.00
N TRP A 425 41.24 5.32 -0.56
CA TRP A 425 40.12 6.25 -0.71
C TRP A 425 39.88 6.66 -2.17
N LEU A 426 40.94 6.89 -2.95
CA LEU A 426 40.82 7.18 -4.38
C LEU A 426 40.19 6.00 -5.13
N ARG A 427 40.64 4.77 -4.82
CA ARG A 427 40.04 3.55 -5.37
C ARG A 427 38.58 3.39 -4.94
N ALA A 428 38.27 3.64 -3.67
CA ALA A 428 36.91 3.60 -3.15
C ALA A 428 35.98 4.58 -3.87
N ALA A 429 36.41 5.84 -4.02
CA ALA A 429 35.64 6.87 -4.72
C ALA A 429 35.31 6.44 -6.16
N SER A 430 36.31 5.94 -6.91
CA SER A 430 36.08 5.43 -8.27
C SER A 430 35.15 4.20 -8.33
N ALA A 431 35.17 3.37 -7.30
CA ALA A 431 34.35 2.17 -7.22
C ALA A 431 32.90 2.47 -6.78
N LEU A 432 32.66 3.59 -6.09
CA LEU A 432 31.33 3.98 -5.59
C LEU A 432 30.35 4.24 -6.75
N HIS A 433 30.82 4.83 -7.84
CA HIS A 433 30.02 5.15 -9.03
C HIS A 433 29.72 3.97 -9.96
N ARG A 434 30.38 2.82 -9.78
CA ARG A 434 30.24 1.69 -10.71
C ARG A 434 29.11 0.77 -10.25
N PRO A 435 28.11 0.46 -11.10
CA PRO A 435 27.08 -0.52 -10.78
C PRO A 435 27.69 -1.92 -10.69
N GLY A 436 27.05 -2.78 -9.90
CA GLY A 436 27.38 -4.22 -9.85
C GLY A 436 27.56 -4.77 -8.45
N ARG A 437 27.13 -6.03 -8.30
CA ARG A 437 27.29 -6.86 -7.12
C ARG A 437 28.62 -7.62 -7.16
N ARG A 438 29.45 -7.46 -6.12
CA ARG A 438 30.67 -8.25 -5.72
C ARG A 438 32.00 -7.98 -6.47
N PRO A 439 33.20 -8.31 -5.90
CA PRO A 439 33.50 -9.41 -4.95
C PRO A 439 34.24 -9.04 -3.64
N SER A 440 34.28 -10.02 -2.73
CA SER A 440 35.17 -10.09 -1.57
C SER A 440 36.58 -9.62 -1.92
N GLY A 441 37.00 -8.45 -1.42
CA GLY A 441 38.35 -7.91 -1.60
C GLY A 441 38.43 -6.50 -2.23
N GLY A 442 37.34 -5.97 -2.80
CA GLY A 442 37.27 -4.57 -3.26
C GLY A 442 37.12 -3.56 -2.09
N PRO A 443 37.41 -2.26 -2.32
CA PRO A 443 37.29 -1.23 -1.28
C PRO A 443 35.84 -0.85 -0.93
N VAL A 444 34.86 -1.38 -1.68
CA VAL A 444 33.42 -1.13 -1.49
C VAL A 444 32.70 -2.48 -1.50
N HIS A 445 31.93 -2.72 -0.46
CA HIS A 445 31.02 -3.87 -0.35
C HIS A 445 29.58 -3.39 -0.49
N ARG A 446 28.78 -4.06 -1.33
CA ARG A 446 27.37 -3.74 -1.57
C ARG A 446 26.46 -4.90 -1.19
N ASP A 447 25.32 -4.58 -0.57
CA ASP A 447 24.21 -5.49 -0.31
C ASP A 447 22.90 -4.70 -0.39
N ARG A 448 21.75 -5.37 -0.37
CA ARG A 448 20.44 -4.74 -0.26
C ARG A 448 19.48 -5.61 0.52
N GLY A 449 18.56 -5.00 1.24
CA GLY A 449 17.60 -5.75 2.05
C GLY A 449 16.54 -4.90 2.70
N ARG A 450 15.68 -5.56 3.48
CA ARG A 450 14.56 -4.92 4.16
C ARG A 450 14.88 -4.54 5.60
N ARG A 451 15.72 -5.33 6.26
CA ARG A 451 16.17 -5.11 7.63
C ARG A 451 17.68 -5.20 7.70
N ILE A 452 18.30 -4.15 8.22
CA ILE A 452 19.74 -3.96 8.29
C ILE A 452 20.11 -3.67 9.74
N SER A 453 20.81 -4.59 10.40
CA SER A 453 21.36 -4.39 11.74
C SER A 453 22.84 -4.03 11.63
N ILE A 454 23.22 -2.89 12.22
CA ILE A 454 24.57 -2.35 12.18
C ILE A 454 25.11 -2.32 13.60
N ARG A 455 26.29 -2.91 13.81
CA ARG A 455 26.98 -2.89 15.11
C ARG A 455 28.42 -2.47 14.94
N THR A 456 28.90 -1.62 15.84
CA THR A 456 30.29 -1.18 15.90
C THR A 456 30.84 -1.43 17.31
N ARG A 457 32.17 -1.48 17.43
CA ARG A 457 32.82 -1.72 18.73
C ARG A 457 32.69 -0.53 19.69
N ARG A 458 32.62 0.69 19.15
CA ARG A 458 32.42 1.96 19.87
C ARG A 458 31.28 2.73 19.21
N PRO A 459 30.59 3.62 19.96
CA PRO A 459 29.62 4.53 19.37
C PRO A 459 30.22 5.24 18.16
N ALA A 460 29.48 5.21 17.04
CA ALA A 460 29.89 5.80 15.79
C ALA A 460 29.02 7.02 15.48
N PRO A 461 29.59 8.06 14.86
CA PRO A 461 28.83 9.17 14.33
C PRO A 461 27.89 8.66 13.24
N ARG A 462 26.68 9.19 13.23
CA ARG A 462 25.60 8.78 12.33
C ARG A 462 24.72 9.96 11.92
N GLU A 463 24.13 9.84 10.74
CA GLU A 463 23.28 10.86 10.14
C GLU A 463 22.14 10.22 9.34
N ALA A 464 21.08 10.99 9.11
CA ALA A 464 19.98 10.63 8.22
C ALA A 464 19.51 11.88 7.46
N ASP A 465 19.52 11.84 6.13
CA ASP A 465 19.17 12.96 5.23
C ASP A 465 19.86 14.30 5.58
N GLY A 466 21.08 14.23 6.11
CA GLY A 466 21.87 15.39 6.53
C GLY A 466 21.56 15.91 7.95
N GLU A 467 20.69 15.24 8.70
CA GLU A 467 20.49 15.47 10.14
C GLU A 467 21.45 14.60 10.96
N VAL A 468 22.22 15.22 11.84
CA VAL A 468 23.16 14.50 12.72
C VAL A 468 22.38 13.88 13.88
N LEU A 469 22.51 12.56 14.04
CA LEU A 469 21.88 11.81 15.12
C LEU A 469 22.89 11.50 16.25
N PRO A 470 22.43 11.23 17.49
CA PRO A 470 23.32 10.90 18.60
C PRO A 470 24.14 9.64 18.33
N ASP A 471 25.45 9.65 18.58
CA ASP A 471 26.33 8.51 18.30
C ASP A 471 25.80 7.20 18.91
N SER A 472 25.88 6.10 18.16
CA SER A 472 25.43 4.79 18.63
C SER A 472 26.36 3.66 18.21
N ALA A 473 26.44 2.62 19.05
CA ALA A 473 27.16 1.39 18.74
C ALA A 473 26.27 0.33 18.08
N ARG A 474 24.95 0.56 18.09
CA ARG A 474 23.94 -0.33 17.51
C ARG A 474 22.89 0.52 16.81
N THR A 475 22.61 0.18 15.56
CA THR A 475 21.60 0.87 14.75
C THR A 475 20.84 -0.16 13.95
N GLU A 476 19.53 -0.05 13.95
CA GLU A 476 18.62 -0.83 13.13
C GLU A 476 18.05 0.08 12.03
N VAL A 477 18.10 -0.42 10.79
CA VAL A 477 17.52 0.24 9.64
C VAL A 477 16.50 -0.70 9.00
N GLU A 478 15.29 -0.20 8.75
CA GLU A 478 14.24 -0.96 8.08
C GLU A 478 13.58 -0.15 6.98
N VAL A 479 13.19 -0.84 5.91
CA VAL A 479 12.34 -0.26 4.88
C VAL A 479 10.89 -0.26 5.34
N TRP A 480 10.18 0.83 5.08
CA TRP A 480 8.74 0.94 5.17
C TRP A 480 8.16 1.00 3.75
N PRO A 481 7.73 -0.16 3.19
CA PRO A 481 7.42 -0.23 1.77
C PRO A 481 6.19 0.58 1.39
N ARG A 482 6.30 1.38 0.33
CA ARG A 482 5.21 2.15 -0.29
C ARG A 482 4.45 2.99 0.73
N ALA A 483 5.19 3.57 1.67
CA ALA A 483 4.67 4.28 2.82
C ALA A 483 4.31 5.73 2.51
N LEU A 484 4.99 6.36 1.56
CA LEU A 484 4.75 7.76 1.20
C LEU A 484 4.14 7.86 -0.20
N THR A 485 3.02 8.56 -0.31
CA THR A 485 2.44 8.91 -1.61
C THR A 485 3.05 10.24 -2.06
N VAL A 486 3.59 10.31 -3.27
CA VAL A 486 4.23 11.50 -3.85
C VAL A 486 3.60 11.82 -5.21
N ARG A 487 3.31 13.09 -5.45
CA ARG A 487 2.78 13.63 -6.71
C ARG A 487 3.94 13.89 -7.68
N LEU A 488 4.00 13.12 -8.77
CA LEU A 488 5.10 13.13 -9.75
C LEU A 488 4.64 13.50 -11.16
N PRO A 489 5.55 13.93 -12.07
CA PRO A 489 5.20 14.19 -13.47
C PRO A 489 4.57 12.98 -14.16
N ALA A 490 3.59 13.22 -15.04
CA ALA A 490 2.86 12.15 -15.74
C ALA A 490 3.71 11.36 -16.75
N GLU A 491 4.80 11.93 -17.28
CA GLU A 491 5.68 11.30 -18.27
C GLU A 491 6.49 10.09 -17.74
N GLN A 492 6.44 9.81 -16.43
CA GLN A 492 7.09 8.64 -15.83
C GLN A 492 6.25 7.35 -15.88
N VAL A 493 5.21 7.30 -16.72
CA VAL A 493 4.59 6.03 -17.12
C VAL A 493 5.50 5.43 -18.20
N PRO A 494 6.22 4.31 -17.95
CA PRO A 494 6.80 3.59 -19.07
C PRO A 494 5.64 3.21 -19.99
N ALA A 495 5.70 3.65 -21.24
CA ALA A 495 4.79 3.17 -22.26
C ALA A 495 4.77 1.64 -22.13
N ALA A 496 3.59 1.09 -21.84
CA ALA A 496 3.39 -0.35 -21.91
C ALA A 496 3.91 -0.76 -23.28
N ALA A 497 4.91 -1.65 -23.28
CA ALA A 497 5.53 -2.17 -24.48
C ALA A 497 4.42 -2.43 -25.51
N GLU A 498 4.46 -1.66 -26.60
CA GLU A 498 3.79 -2.06 -27.83
C GLU A 498 4.29 -3.46 -28.12
N VAL A 499 3.41 -4.42 -27.84
CA VAL A 499 3.59 -5.81 -28.25
C VAL A 499 3.66 -5.74 -29.75
N ALA A 500 4.87 -5.95 -30.27
CA ALA A 500 5.15 -6.12 -31.68
C ALA A 500 4.12 -7.08 -32.29
N SER A 501 3.40 -6.57 -33.29
CA SER A 501 2.87 -7.36 -34.40
C SER A 501 4.00 -7.91 -35.26
#